data_AF-A0A1E8CU79-F1
#
_entry.id   AF-A0A1E8CU79-F1
#
_cell.length_a   1.000
_cell.length_b   1.000
_cell.length_c   1.000
_cell.angle_alpha   90.00
_cell.angle_beta   90.00
_cell.angle_gamma   90.00
#
_symmetry.space_group_name_H-M   'P 1'
#
loop_
_entity.id
_entity.type
_entity.pdbx_description
1 polymer ?
#
loop_
_entity_poly.entity_id
_entity_poly.type
_entity_poly.pdbx_seq_one_letter_code
_entity_poly.pdbx_strand_id
1 'polypeptide(L)'
;MSDQSPRTALLHKAIVYYAEHGVRDTSLRTLAAAIGTSQRMLHYHFGSREDVLAVVLETVVAEQIRTLDALFAECDDPFEAGLRNWQNAATSAQTFGPLFFELASHAMYGQAYAAHFADVVITQHVRAFGRAYAGVAEPAQADALARLTLAVGQGLLFGLLLDGDRRAADAAVLELIDMVRGRVGGEGPVPGEQGEQG
;
A
#
# COMPACT_ATOMS: atom_id res chain seq x y z
N MET A 1 -12.31 -22.46 10.49
CA MET A 1 -13.06 -21.31 11.05
C MET A 1 -12.32 -20.85 12.29
N SER A 2 -11.33 -19.99 12.12
CA SER A 2 -10.48 -19.55 13.24
C SER A 2 -11.33 -18.72 14.20
N ASP A 3 -11.24 -19.06 15.49
CA ASP A 3 -11.89 -18.38 16.61
C ASP A 3 -11.45 -16.91 16.64
N GLN A 4 -12.25 -16.03 16.06
CA GLN A 4 -11.89 -14.63 15.93
C GLN A 4 -12.13 -13.95 17.26
N SER A 5 -11.04 -13.56 17.94
CA SER A 5 -11.14 -12.90 19.25
C SER A 5 -12.11 -11.70 19.17
N PRO A 6 -12.83 -11.38 20.26
CA PRO A 6 -13.72 -10.21 20.30
C PRO A 6 -13.03 -8.92 19.86
N ARG A 7 -11.73 -8.75 20.19
CA ARG A 7 -10.91 -7.62 19.74
C ARG A 7 -10.77 -7.58 18.22
N THR A 8 -10.46 -8.71 17.59
CA THR A 8 -10.29 -8.80 16.13
C THR A 8 -11.62 -8.53 15.40
N ALA A 9 -12.74 -9.02 15.93
CA ALA A 9 -14.06 -8.75 15.35
C ALA A 9 -14.43 -7.25 15.42
N LEU A 10 -14.12 -6.59 16.54
CA LEU A 10 -14.32 -5.14 16.68
C LEU A 10 -13.42 -4.34 15.75
N LEU A 11 -12.16 -4.75 15.60
CA LEU A 11 -11.21 -4.11 14.70
C LEU A 11 -11.66 -4.21 13.24
N HIS A 12 -12.11 -5.39 12.80
CA HIS A 12 -12.63 -5.57 11.45
C HIS A 12 -13.82 -4.65 11.17
N LYS A 13 -14.78 -4.55 12.10
CA LYS A 13 -15.90 -3.62 11.97
C LYS A 13 -15.44 -2.15 11.95
N ALA A 14 -14.43 -1.79 12.72
CA ALA A 14 -13.87 -0.45 12.70
C ALA A 14 -13.20 -0.12 11.37
N ILE A 15 -12.44 -1.05 10.79
CA ILE A 15 -11.82 -0.90 9.46
C ILE A 15 -12.91 -0.64 8.40
N VAL A 16 -13.96 -1.46 8.37
CA VAL A 16 -15.08 -1.29 7.42
C VAL A 16 -15.77 0.05 7.62
N TYR A 17 -16.06 0.42 8.87
CA TYR A 17 -16.70 1.70 9.16
C TYR A 17 -15.85 2.90 8.69
N TYR A 18 -14.55 2.89 9.00
CA TYR A 18 -13.66 3.98 8.59
C TYR A 18 -13.42 4.03 7.08
N ALA A 19 -13.43 2.88 6.40
CA ALA A 19 -13.35 2.82 4.95
C ALA A 19 -14.53 3.56 4.29
N GLU A 20 -15.73 3.39 4.86
CA GLU A 20 -16.96 4.00 4.35
C GLU A 20 -17.15 5.48 4.77
N HIS A 21 -16.70 5.86 5.97
CA HIS A 21 -17.07 7.14 6.59
C HIS A 21 -15.88 8.10 6.80
N GLY A 22 -14.65 7.65 6.61
CA GLY A 22 -13.45 8.40 6.96
C GLY A 22 -13.25 8.57 8.47
N VAL A 23 -12.15 9.22 8.87
CA VAL A 23 -11.74 9.29 10.29
C VAL A 23 -12.05 10.62 10.96
N ARG A 24 -12.12 11.73 10.20
CA ARG A 24 -12.16 13.11 10.72
C ARG A 24 -13.25 13.38 11.77
N ASP A 25 -14.49 13.00 11.51
CA ASP A 25 -15.64 13.31 12.37
C ASP A 25 -16.10 12.12 13.24
N THR A 26 -15.32 11.03 13.23
CA THR A 26 -15.66 9.80 13.92
C THR A 26 -15.08 9.79 15.33
N SER A 27 -15.90 10.09 16.34
CA SER A 27 -15.53 9.90 17.75
C SER A 27 -15.57 8.40 18.15
N LEU A 28 -14.89 8.01 19.23
CA LEU A 28 -14.95 6.65 19.76
C LEU A 28 -16.40 6.22 20.12
N ARG A 29 -17.22 7.18 20.55
CA ARG A 29 -18.64 6.98 20.84
C ARG A 29 -19.45 6.73 19.57
N THR A 30 -19.21 7.54 18.53
CA THR A 30 -19.85 7.40 17.21
C THR A 30 -19.52 6.04 16.61
N LEU A 31 -18.22 5.67 16.62
CA LEU A 31 -17.75 4.38 16.15
C LEU A 31 -18.42 3.24 16.91
N ALA A 32 -18.45 3.29 18.25
CA ALA A 32 -19.05 2.25 19.06
C ALA A 32 -20.52 2.01 18.71
N ALA A 33 -21.30 3.10 18.58
CA ALA A 33 -22.70 3.03 18.20
C ALA A 33 -22.88 2.40 16.80
N ALA A 34 -22.05 2.80 15.84
CA ALA A 34 -22.13 2.31 14.47
C ALA A 34 -21.79 0.82 14.33
N ILE A 35 -20.79 0.32 15.07
CA ILE A 35 -20.35 -1.09 14.97
C ILE A 35 -21.09 -2.04 15.93
N GLY A 36 -22.08 -1.52 16.66
CA GLY A 36 -22.93 -2.29 17.57
C GLY A 36 -22.21 -2.73 18.85
N THR A 37 -21.43 -1.82 19.46
CA THR A 37 -20.75 -2.05 20.75
C THR A 37 -20.90 -0.84 21.68
N SER A 38 -20.27 -0.89 22.86
CA SER A 38 -20.19 0.27 23.75
C SER A 38 -18.82 0.96 23.67
N GLN A 39 -18.79 2.27 23.90
CA GLN A 39 -17.53 3.02 24.00
C GLN A 39 -16.58 2.41 25.05
N ARG A 40 -17.13 1.89 26.15
CA ARG A 40 -16.37 1.18 27.20
C ARG A 40 -15.64 -0.05 26.64
N MET A 41 -16.28 -0.82 25.76
CA MET A 41 -15.68 -2.01 25.15
C MET A 41 -14.56 -1.63 24.17
N LEU A 42 -14.76 -0.59 23.36
CA LEU A 42 -13.68 -0.09 22.51
C LEU A 42 -12.51 0.43 23.32
N HIS A 43 -12.79 1.19 24.39
CA HIS A 43 -11.75 1.67 25.29
C HIS A 43 -11.02 0.52 25.99
N TYR A 44 -11.72 -0.54 26.39
CA TYR A 44 -11.10 -1.72 26.99
C TYR A 44 -10.14 -2.44 26.03
N HIS A 45 -10.51 -2.58 24.75
CA HIS A 45 -9.72 -3.34 23.78
C HIS A 45 -8.60 -2.55 23.09
N PHE A 46 -8.78 -1.24 22.95
CA PHE A 46 -7.90 -0.39 22.17
C PHE A 46 -7.39 0.82 22.95
N GLY A 47 -8.10 1.30 23.97
CA GLY A 47 -7.76 2.51 24.69
C GLY A 47 -8.48 3.74 24.13
N SER A 48 -7.77 4.56 23.36
CA SER A 48 -8.31 5.79 22.78
C SER A 48 -8.80 5.61 21.34
N ARG A 49 -9.38 6.67 20.77
CA ARG A 49 -9.70 6.71 19.33
C ARG A 49 -8.42 6.63 18.50
N GLU A 50 -7.39 7.33 18.93
CA GLU A 50 -6.07 7.38 18.33
C GLU A 50 -5.44 6.00 18.29
N ASP A 51 -5.58 5.22 19.37
CA ASP A 51 -5.09 3.83 19.42
C ASP A 51 -5.88 2.90 18.48
N VAL A 52 -7.20 3.10 18.34
CA VAL A 52 -7.98 2.37 17.33
C VAL A 52 -7.46 2.69 15.92
N LEU A 53 -7.21 3.96 15.61
CA LEU A 53 -6.73 4.40 14.30
C LEU A 53 -5.33 3.84 14.00
N ALA A 54 -4.43 3.82 15.00
CA ALA A 54 -3.11 3.23 14.85
C ALA A 54 -3.20 1.73 14.51
N VAL A 55 -4.03 0.97 15.24
CA VAL A 55 -4.21 -0.47 14.99
C VAL A 55 -4.91 -0.74 13.66
N VAL A 56 -5.89 0.08 13.27
CA VAL A 56 -6.55 0.04 11.95
C VAL A 56 -5.51 0.20 10.85
N LEU A 57 -4.65 1.23 10.98
CA LEU A 57 -3.60 1.51 10.01
C LEU A 57 -2.62 0.33 9.89
N GLU A 58 -2.07 -0.14 11.01
CA GLU A 58 -1.15 -1.28 11.02
C GLU A 58 -1.76 -2.51 10.36
N THR A 59 -3.05 -2.78 10.61
CA THR A 59 -3.75 -3.94 10.06
C THR A 59 -3.95 -3.84 8.56
N VAL A 60 -4.39 -2.67 8.07
CA VAL A 60 -4.59 -2.43 6.63
C VAL A 60 -3.27 -2.57 5.89
N VAL A 61 -2.19 -1.97 6.39
CA VAL A 61 -0.89 -2.03 5.72
C VAL A 61 -0.30 -3.45 5.79
N ALA A 62 -0.43 -4.14 6.91
CA ALA A 62 0.02 -5.53 7.03
C ALA A 62 -0.70 -6.48 6.07
N GLU A 63 -1.99 -6.27 5.80
CA GLU A 63 -2.73 -7.03 4.79
C GLU A 63 -2.23 -6.73 3.36
N GLN A 64 -1.99 -5.46 3.04
CA GLN A 64 -1.44 -5.06 1.74
C GLN A 64 -0.06 -5.70 1.49
N ILE A 65 0.84 -5.64 2.48
CA ILE A 65 2.17 -6.27 2.39
C ILE A 65 2.06 -7.79 2.27
N ARG A 66 1.20 -8.44 3.07
CA ARG A 66 0.96 -9.89 2.96
C ARG A 66 0.45 -10.29 1.58
N THR A 67 -0.45 -9.50 1.00
CA THR A 67 -0.97 -9.73 -0.35
C THR A 67 0.14 -9.60 -1.39
N LEU A 68 0.96 -8.55 -1.28
CA LEU A 68 2.07 -8.32 -2.19
C LEU A 68 3.14 -9.42 -2.09
N ASP A 69 3.53 -9.81 -0.88
CA ASP A 69 4.49 -10.89 -0.64
C ASP A 69 3.97 -12.24 -1.16
N ALA A 70 2.67 -12.53 -0.97
CA ALA A 70 2.06 -13.74 -1.53
C ALA A 70 2.11 -13.75 -3.07
N LEU A 71 1.78 -12.62 -3.71
CA LEU A 71 1.85 -12.50 -5.17
C LEU A 71 3.27 -12.72 -5.71
N PHE A 72 4.29 -12.19 -5.03
CA PHE A 72 5.68 -12.43 -5.41
C PHE A 72 6.18 -13.85 -5.12
N ALA A 73 5.55 -14.56 -4.18
CA ALA A 73 5.86 -15.97 -3.93
C ALA A 73 5.17 -16.92 -4.92
N GLU A 74 4.00 -16.53 -5.44
CA GLU A 74 3.20 -17.34 -6.37
C GLU A 74 3.56 -17.16 -7.84
N CYS A 75 4.15 -16.02 -8.22
CA CYS A 75 4.46 -15.70 -9.61
C CYS A 75 5.98 -15.66 -9.83
N ASP A 76 6.47 -16.38 -10.83
CA ASP A 76 7.90 -16.37 -11.22
C ASP A 76 8.31 -15.02 -11.84
N ASP A 77 7.37 -14.33 -12.50
CA ASP A 77 7.59 -13.04 -13.14
C ASP A 77 7.18 -11.89 -12.19
N PRO A 78 8.13 -11.06 -11.71
CA PRO A 78 7.83 -9.96 -10.79
C PRO A 78 6.93 -8.89 -11.42
N PHE A 79 6.89 -8.77 -12.74
CA PHE A 79 6.02 -7.83 -13.43
C PHE A 79 4.58 -8.33 -13.50
N GLU A 80 4.38 -9.64 -13.63
CA GLU A 80 3.04 -10.24 -13.53
C GLU A 80 2.48 -10.08 -12.11
N ALA A 81 3.31 -10.35 -11.09
CA ALA A 81 2.95 -10.11 -9.69
C ALA A 81 2.57 -8.64 -9.45
N GLY A 82 3.35 -7.70 -9.99
CA GLY A 82 3.08 -6.26 -9.91
C GLY A 82 1.74 -5.86 -10.56
N LEU A 83 1.43 -6.42 -11.73
CA LEU A 83 0.15 -6.17 -12.41
C LEU A 83 -1.05 -6.72 -11.61
N ARG A 84 -0.94 -7.94 -11.07
CA ARG A 84 -1.98 -8.52 -10.20
C ARG A 84 -2.17 -7.70 -8.93
N ASN A 85 -1.08 -7.23 -8.32
CA ASN A 85 -1.14 -6.33 -7.17
C ASN A 85 -1.88 -5.03 -7.50
N TRP A 86 -1.59 -4.42 -8.65
CA TRP A 86 -2.31 -3.25 -9.13
C TRP A 86 -3.81 -3.55 -9.32
N GLN A 87 -4.16 -4.65 -10.00
CA GLN A 87 -5.56 -5.01 -10.24
C GLN A 87 -6.34 -5.20 -8.94
N ASN A 88 -5.74 -5.84 -7.93
CA ASN A 88 -6.32 -6.00 -6.62
C ASN A 88 -6.54 -4.64 -5.94
N ALA A 89 -5.51 -3.78 -5.92
CA ALA A 89 -5.58 -2.45 -5.32
C ALA A 89 -6.62 -1.55 -6.01
N ALA A 90 -6.65 -1.55 -7.35
CA ALA A 90 -7.58 -0.75 -8.13
C ALA A 90 -9.04 -1.22 -8.00
N THR A 91 -9.26 -2.51 -7.71
CA THR A 91 -10.61 -3.06 -7.45
C THR A 91 -11.16 -2.64 -6.09
N SER A 92 -10.31 -2.58 -5.07
CA SER A 92 -10.69 -2.16 -3.72
C SER A 92 -10.49 -0.66 -3.45
N ALA A 93 -9.97 0.08 -4.42
CA ALA A 93 -9.61 1.48 -4.30
C ALA A 93 -10.76 2.35 -3.80
N GLN A 94 -11.95 2.25 -4.39
CA GLN A 94 -13.09 3.09 -3.99
C GLN A 94 -13.53 2.88 -2.54
N THR A 95 -13.30 1.69 -1.98
CA THR A 95 -13.64 1.37 -0.59
C THR A 95 -12.56 1.83 0.38
N PHE A 96 -11.28 1.50 0.12
CA PHE A 96 -10.21 1.70 1.11
C PHE A 96 -9.23 2.83 0.77
N GLY A 97 -9.21 3.28 -0.48
CA GLY A 97 -8.33 4.32 -0.99
C GLY A 97 -8.52 5.67 -0.30
N PRO A 98 -9.76 6.20 -0.14
CA PRO A 98 -9.98 7.45 0.57
C PRO A 98 -9.42 7.44 2.00
N LEU A 99 -9.66 6.35 2.75
CA LEU A 99 -9.11 6.17 4.09
C LEU A 99 -7.57 6.16 4.07
N PHE A 100 -6.96 5.47 3.12
CA PHE A 100 -5.51 5.43 2.97
C PHE A 100 -4.91 6.83 2.75
N PHE A 101 -5.48 7.63 1.83
CA PHE A 101 -4.99 8.98 1.55
C PHE A 101 -5.31 9.97 2.67
N GLU A 102 -6.43 9.83 3.37
CA GLU A 102 -6.75 10.62 4.57
C GLU A 102 -5.70 10.38 5.67
N LEU A 103 -5.35 9.12 5.94
CA LEU A 103 -4.32 8.77 6.91
C LEU A 103 -2.91 9.20 6.47
N ALA A 104 -2.60 9.13 5.18
CA ALA A 104 -1.35 9.66 4.63
C ALA A 104 -1.22 11.18 4.89
N SER A 105 -2.30 11.92 4.67
CA SER A 105 -2.37 13.36 4.97
C SER A 105 -2.14 13.63 6.47
N HIS A 106 -2.78 12.86 7.36
CA HIS A 106 -2.56 12.98 8.80
C HIS A 106 -1.11 12.71 9.21
N ALA A 107 -0.45 11.73 8.58
CA ALA A 107 0.98 11.48 8.80
C ALA A 107 1.85 12.68 8.34
N MET A 108 1.53 13.27 7.19
CA MET A 108 2.23 14.46 6.68
C MET A 108 2.11 15.67 7.61
N TYR A 109 0.96 15.81 8.29
CA TYR A 109 0.75 16.84 9.31
C TYR A 109 1.27 16.46 10.71
N GLY A 110 1.98 15.34 10.85
CA GLY A 110 2.61 14.93 12.10
C GLY A 110 1.65 14.45 13.19
N GLN A 111 0.47 13.93 12.81
CA GLN A 111 -0.46 13.35 13.77
C GLN A 111 0.15 12.10 14.42
N ALA A 112 0.20 12.08 15.77
CA ALA A 112 0.91 11.04 16.51
C ALA A 112 0.44 9.61 16.20
N TYR A 113 -0.87 9.39 16.03
CA TYR A 113 -1.43 8.07 15.68
C TYR A 113 -1.08 7.61 14.26
N ALA A 114 -0.68 8.53 13.38
CA ALA A 114 -0.25 8.24 12.02
C ALA A 114 1.28 8.29 11.87
N ALA A 115 2.03 8.45 12.97
CA ALA A 115 3.49 8.57 12.92
C ALA A 115 4.17 7.33 12.30
N HIS A 116 3.58 6.15 12.49
CA HIS A 116 4.10 4.91 11.91
C HIS A 116 3.66 4.69 10.45
N PHE A 117 2.76 5.51 9.91
CA PHE A 117 2.28 5.40 8.52
C PHE A 117 3.44 5.41 7.53
N ALA A 118 4.36 6.39 7.65
CA ALA A 118 5.47 6.53 6.72
C ALA A 118 6.39 5.30 6.74
N ASP A 119 6.69 4.75 7.93
CA ASP A 119 7.57 3.59 8.06
C ASP A 119 6.89 2.32 7.51
N VAL A 120 5.65 2.05 7.91
CA VAL A 120 4.99 0.81 7.50
C VAL A 120 4.58 0.85 6.03
N VAL A 121 4.06 1.98 5.53
CA VAL A 121 3.57 2.07 4.15
C VAL A 121 4.72 2.17 3.16
N ILE A 122 5.67 3.08 3.36
CA ILE A 122 6.71 3.32 2.36
C ILE A 122 7.82 2.29 2.50
N THR A 123 8.38 2.10 3.70
CA THR A 123 9.55 1.24 3.88
C THR A 123 9.23 -0.21 3.53
N GLN A 124 8.09 -0.76 3.97
CA GLN A 124 7.78 -2.18 3.73
C GLN A 124 7.42 -2.45 2.27
N HIS A 125 6.65 -1.57 1.61
CA HIS A 125 6.32 -1.76 0.19
C HIS A 125 7.57 -1.63 -0.69
N VAL A 126 8.43 -0.64 -0.43
CA VAL A 126 9.70 -0.51 -1.15
C VAL A 126 10.57 -1.75 -0.94
N ARG A 127 10.64 -2.30 0.28
CA ARG A 127 11.36 -3.55 0.53
C ARG A 127 10.78 -4.73 -0.23
N ALA A 128 9.46 -4.86 -0.30
CA ALA A 128 8.80 -5.94 -1.04
C ALA A 128 9.11 -5.87 -2.55
N PHE A 129 8.92 -4.70 -3.17
CA PHE A 129 9.31 -4.49 -4.57
C PHE A 129 10.83 -4.63 -4.80
N GLY A 130 11.66 -4.19 -3.86
CA GLY A 130 13.12 -4.32 -3.94
C GLY A 130 13.56 -5.79 -3.99
N ARG A 131 12.94 -6.65 -3.16
CA ARG A 131 13.17 -8.11 -3.24
C ARG A 131 12.77 -8.69 -4.60
N ALA A 132 11.66 -8.24 -5.16
CA ALA A 132 11.20 -8.69 -6.47
C ALA A 132 12.16 -8.27 -7.60
N TYR A 133 12.72 -7.06 -7.54
CA TYR A 133 13.68 -6.59 -8.53
C TYR A 133 15.10 -7.14 -8.33
N ALA A 134 15.46 -7.65 -7.15
CA ALA A 134 16.79 -8.17 -6.86
C ALA A 134 17.20 -9.36 -7.75
N GLY A 135 16.24 -10.09 -8.33
CA GLY A 135 16.51 -11.17 -9.28
C GLY A 135 16.75 -10.72 -10.72
N VAL A 136 16.49 -9.44 -11.03
CA VAL A 136 16.49 -8.90 -12.41
C VAL A 136 17.30 -7.60 -12.56
N ALA A 137 17.81 -7.02 -11.48
CA ALA A 137 18.53 -5.75 -11.50
C ALA A 137 19.62 -5.69 -10.42
N GLU A 138 20.64 -4.87 -10.65
CA GLU A 138 21.67 -4.55 -9.65
C GLU A 138 21.05 -3.89 -8.40
N PRO A 139 21.63 -4.05 -7.18
CA PRO A 139 20.98 -3.64 -5.93
C PRO A 139 20.51 -2.17 -5.89
N ALA A 140 21.36 -1.23 -6.31
CA ALA A 140 21.02 0.19 -6.34
C ALA A 140 19.91 0.50 -7.36
N GLN A 141 19.87 -0.24 -8.47
CA GLN A 141 18.82 -0.10 -9.48
C GLN A 141 17.51 -0.71 -8.98
N ALA A 142 17.55 -1.87 -8.31
CA ALA A 142 16.39 -2.52 -7.71
C ALA A 142 15.69 -1.61 -6.69
N ASP A 143 16.45 -0.95 -5.81
CA ASP A 143 15.92 0.00 -4.83
C ASP A 143 15.25 1.22 -5.50
N ALA A 144 15.90 1.76 -6.54
CA ALA A 144 15.36 2.89 -7.30
C ALA A 144 14.07 2.52 -8.05
N LEU A 145 14.04 1.33 -8.68
CA LEU A 145 12.86 0.80 -9.37
C LEU A 145 11.72 0.52 -8.38
N ALA A 146 12.01 -0.05 -7.22
CA ALA A 146 11.01 -0.28 -6.17
C ALA A 146 10.35 1.02 -5.71
N ARG A 147 11.16 2.06 -5.49
CA ARG A 147 10.66 3.40 -5.11
C ARG A 147 9.80 4.02 -6.22
N LEU A 148 10.23 3.90 -7.47
CA LEU A 148 9.51 4.38 -8.64
C LEU A 148 8.16 3.67 -8.80
N THR A 149 8.15 2.34 -8.76
CA THR A 149 6.94 1.50 -8.91
C THR A 149 5.90 1.85 -7.85
N LEU A 150 6.32 2.00 -6.59
CA LEU A 150 5.42 2.41 -5.52
C LEU A 150 4.86 3.82 -5.76
N ALA A 151 5.71 4.79 -6.10
CA ALA A 151 5.30 6.18 -6.29
C ALA A 151 4.30 6.33 -7.45
N VAL A 152 4.57 5.67 -8.58
CA VAL A 152 3.66 5.68 -9.74
C VAL A 152 2.35 4.98 -9.41
N GLY A 153 2.39 3.79 -8.80
CA GLY A 153 1.17 3.07 -8.40
C GLY A 153 0.29 3.88 -7.44
N GLN A 154 0.87 4.57 -6.46
CA GLN A 154 0.14 5.47 -5.56
C GLN A 154 -0.45 6.67 -6.29
N GLY A 155 0.28 7.28 -7.21
CA GLY A 155 -0.22 8.39 -8.03
C GLY A 155 -1.38 7.99 -8.94
N LEU A 156 -1.30 6.80 -9.53
CA LEU A 156 -2.36 6.25 -10.38
C LEU A 156 -3.60 5.86 -9.57
N LEU A 157 -3.43 5.29 -8.37
CA LEU A 157 -4.54 5.06 -7.44
C LEU A 157 -5.21 6.39 -7.04
N PHE A 158 -4.41 7.41 -6.73
CA PHE A 158 -4.95 8.73 -6.40
C PHE A 158 -5.77 9.32 -7.56
N GLY A 159 -5.24 9.28 -8.79
CA GLY A 159 -5.97 9.73 -9.98
C GLY A 159 -7.27 8.96 -10.20
N LEU A 160 -7.21 7.62 -10.12
CA LEU A 160 -8.37 6.74 -10.26
C LEU A 160 -9.49 7.06 -9.27
N LEU A 161 -9.16 7.43 -8.03
CA LEU A 161 -10.16 7.83 -7.03
C LEU A 161 -10.85 9.17 -7.36
N LEU A 162 -10.20 10.04 -8.13
CA LEU A 162 -10.71 11.36 -8.47
C LEU A 162 -11.55 11.36 -9.75
N ASP A 163 -11.08 10.70 -10.81
CA ASP A 163 -11.74 10.72 -12.13
C ASP A 163 -12.51 9.44 -12.47
N GLY A 164 -12.23 8.34 -11.75
CA GLY A 164 -12.83 7.04 -12.01
C GLY A 164 -12.38 6.36 -13.31
N ASP A 165 -11.38 6.88 -14.03
CA ASP A 165 -10.92 6.33 -15.31
C ASP A 165 -10.01 5.12 -15.10
N ARG A 166 -10.62 3.99 -14.75
CA ARG A 166 -9.95 2.71 -14.55
C ARG A 166 -9.13 2.29 -15.78
N ARG A 167 -9.64 2.55 -16.98
CA ARG A 167 -9.00 2.14 -18.22
C ARG A 167 -7.70 2.93 -18.44
N ALA A 168 -7.71 4.25 -18.22
CA ALA A 168 -6.52 5.07 -18.33
C ALA A 168 -5.47 4.69 -17.28
N ALA A 169 -5.91 4.42 -16.04
CA ALA A 169 -5.03 3.99 -14.97
C ALA A 169 -4.38 2.61 -15.27
N ASP A 170 -5.16 1.63 -15.74
CA ASP A 170 -4.66 0.32 -16.16
C ASP A 170 -3.64 0.44 -17.30
N ALA A 171 -3.92 1.28 -18.31
CA ALA A 171 -3.00 1.53 -19.41
C ALA A 171 -1.67 2.12 -18.93
N ALA A 172 -1.70 3.08 -18.01
CA ALA A 172 -0.48 3.69 -17.47
C ALA A 172 0.38 2.69 -16.66
N VAL A 173 -0.24 1.71 -15.99
CA VAL A 173 0.51 0.64 -15.32
C VAL A 173 1.19 -0.29 -16.31
N LEU A 174 0.53 -0.62 -17.43
CA LEU A 174 1.14 -1.45 -18.48
C LEU A 174 2.34 -0.73 -19.11
N GLU A 175 2.22 0.56 -19.40
CA GLU A 175 3.33 1.38 -19.89
C GLU A 175 4.50 1.41 -18.89
N LEU A 176 4.22 1.54 -17.58
CA LEU A 176 5.26 1.46 -16.55
C LEU A 176 5.96 0.10 -16.57
N ILE A 177 5.22 -0.99 -16.68
CA ILE A 177 5.77 -2.35 -16.73
C ILE A 177 6.70 -2.49 -17.92
N ASP A 178 6.27 -2.05 -19.11
CA ASP A 178 7.07 -2.14 -20.33
C ASP A 178 8.36 -1.30 -20.23
N MET A 179 8.26 -0.08 -19.70
CA MET A 179 9.43 0.77 -19.45
C MET A 179 10.43 0.15 -18.46
N VAL A 180 9.96 -0.44 -17.37
CA VAL A 180 10.85 -1.07 -16.38
C VAL A 180 11.44 -2.36 -16.94
N ARG A 181 10.65 -3.19 -17.65
CA ARG A 181 11.14 -4.39 -18.33
C ARG A 181 12.26 -4.08 -19.31
N GLY A 182 12.09 -3.05 -20.15
CA GLY A 182 13.13 -2.63 -21.08
C GLY A 182 14.42 -2.16 -20.40
N ARG A 183 14.32 -1.57 -19.20
CA ARG A 183 15.49 -1.12 -18.41
C ARG A 183 16.25 -2.22 -17.70
N VAL A 184 15.59 -3.34 -17.37
CA VAL A 184 16.22 -4.49 -16.72
C VAL A 184 16.65 -5.57 -17.73
N GLY A 185 15.96 -5.66 -18.87
CA GLY A 185 16.26 -6.61 -19.95
C GLY A 185 17.16 -6.05 -21.06
N GLY A 186 17.38 -4.74 -21.12
CA GLY A 186 18.39 -4.13 -21.99
C GLY A 186 19.76 -4.24 -21.35
N GLU A 187 20.74 -4.76 -22.09
CA GLU A 187 22.15 -4.80 -21.68
C GLU A 187 22.57 -3.50 -20.99
N GLY A 188 23.15 -3.63 -19.80
CA GLY A 188 23.79 -2.50 -19.11
C GLY A 188 24.84 -1.83 -20.03
N PRO A 189 25.24 -0.58 -19.75
CA PRO A 189 26.18 0.13 -20.60
C PRO A 189 27.44 -0.70 -20.80
N VAL A 190 27.77 -1.01 -22.06
CA VAL A 190 29.01 -1.68 -22.45
C VAL A 190 30.19 -0.87 -21.89
N PRO A 191 31.02 -1.43 -20.99
CA PRO A 191 32.20 -0.72 -20.51
C PRO A 191 33.27 -0.71 -21.61
N GLY A 192 33.49 0.46 -22.19
CA GLY A 192 34.80 0.87 -22.71
C GLY A 192 35.12 0.52 -24.16
N GLU A 193 34.67 1.36 -25.09
CA GLU A 193 35.59 1.82 -26.14
C GLU A 193 36.46 2.92 -25.52
N GLN A 194 37.51 2.51 -24.79
CA GLN A 194 38.64 3.41 -24.56
C GLN A 194 39.36 3.56 -25.89
N GLY A 195 39.44 4.80 -26.35
CA GLY A 195 39.88 5.17 -27.68
C GLY A 195 41.23 4.61 -28.09
N GLU A 196 41.30 4.24 -29.35
CA GLU A 196 42.52 4.24 -30.15
C GLU A 196 43.17 5.63 -30.06
N GLN A 197 44.29 5.74 -29.34
CA GLN A 197 45.39 6.62 -29.72
C GLN A 197 46.71 5.89 -29.47
N GLY A 198 47.28 5.39 -30.56
CA GLY A 198 48.64 4.85 -30.67
C GLY A 198 49.03 4.84 -32.13
#